data_AF-A0A8T4P017-F1
#
_entry.id   AF-A0A8T4P017-F1
#
_cell.length_a   1.000
_cell.length_b   1.000
_cell.length_c   1.000
_cell.angle_alpha   90.00
_cell.angle_beta   90.00
_cell.angle_gamma   90.00
#
_symmetry.space_group_name_H-M   'P 1'
#
loop_
_entity.id
_entity.type
_entity.pdbx_description
1 polymer ?
#
loop_
_entity_poly.entity_id
_entity_poly.type
_entity_poly.pdbx_seq_one_letter_code
_entity_poly.pdbx_strand_id
1 'polypeptide(L)'
;MGIFFLAAAVLLAGCSQNITGKAAVAYETAKSPEVYFCPGDDCGKALERHISSANFSVHCALYDLDLKGVIGSLAKKSRTADVKLVMDSSNYEGQVKGNVKLDDDRQLMHNKFCVIDNGVVITGSFNPTSNDNYNNNNNMLVVYSRILAKNYEGEFEELWNGNFGKGGNTDNPRLYVNDIEIENYFCPEDNCASRVIDLIENAKSSVYFMAFSFTNEEIADALIKKNADVRGIFDAQQSSSKFSQLKRLQELGVNAKKDSNKYKMHHKVFIIDNETVATGSFNPSLSADTRNDENLLIVHDKKIADNFLREFDSLWR
;
A
#
# COMPACT_ATOMS: atom_id res chain seq x y z
N MET A 1 40.93 -57.37 -33.05
CA MET A 1 41.47 -57.70 -31.72
C MET A 1 42.07 -56.42 -31.16
N GLY A 2 41.48 -55.86 -30.09
CA GLY A 2 41.90 -54.58 -29.52
C GLY A 2 40.78 -54.01 -28.65
N ILE A 3 40.81 -54.31 -27.36
CA ILE A 3 39.90 -53.74 -26.36
C ILE A 3 40.60 -52.50 -25.79
N PHE A 4 40.04 -51.32 -26.03
CA PHE A 4 40.43 -50.08 -25.35
C PHE A 4 39.42 -49.82 -24.23
N PHE A 5 39.88 -49.88 -22.97
CA PHE A 5 39.13 -49.38 -21.82
C PHE A 5 39.28 -47.86 -21.77
N LEU A 6 38.17 -47.13 -21.95
CA LEU A 6 38.10 -45.70 -21.69
C LEU A 6 37.62 -45.50 -20.24
N ALA A 7 38.54 -45.22 -19.33
CA ALA A 7 38.21 -44.77 -17.98
C ALA A 7 37.87 -43.28 -18.04
N ALA A 8 36.58 -42.95 -18.01
CA ALA A 8 36.12 -41.57 -17.85
C ALA A 8 36.16 -41.22 -16.35
N ALA A 9 37.12 -40.40 -15.95
CA ALA A 9 37.16 -39.80 -14.62
C ALA A 9 36.00 -38.79 -14.49
N VAL A 10 35.06 -39.08 -13.60
CA VAL A 10 34.01 -38.13 -13.21
C VAL A 10 34.63 -37.12 -12.24
N LEU A 11 34.96 -35.93 -12.74
CA LEU A 11 35.23 -34.76 -11.91
C LEU A 11 33.88 -34.22 -11.41
N LEU A 12 33.50 -34.62 -10.19
CA LEU A 12 32.47 -33.91 -9.43
C LEU A 12 33.04 -32.54 -9.04
N ALA A 13 32.72 -31.52 -9.82
CA ALA A 13 32.89 -30.14 -9.39
C ALA A 13 31.89 -29.89 -8.26
N GLY A 14 32.35 -30.07 -7.02
CA GLY A 14 31.63 -29.60 -5.85
C GLY A 14 31.49 -28.09 -5.93
N CYS A 15 30.27 -27.59 -5.98
CA CYS A 15 30.00 -26.19 -5.72
C CYS A 15 30.38 -25.91 -4.26
N SER A 16 31.50 -25.25 -4.04
CA SER A 16 31.84 -24.65 -2.77
C SER A 16 30.78 -23.59 -2.45
N GLN A 17 29.96 -23.82 -1.42
CA GLN A 17 29.19 -22.74 -0.84
C GLN A 17 30.14 -21.84 -0.07
N ASN A 18 30.49 -20.73 -0.70
CA ASN A 18 30.83 -19.52 0.01
C ASN A 18 30.03 -18.39 -0.61
N ILE A 19 29.78 -17.38 0.22
CA ILE A 19 29.43 -15.98 -0.08
C ILE A 19 28.04 -15.63 0.47
N THR A 20 28.09 -14.96 1.62
CA THR A 20 27.16 -13.94 2.13
C THR A 20 26.22 -13.38 1.05
N GLY A 21 25.06 -14.00 0.86
CA GLY A 21 24.07 -13.54 -0.10
C GLY A 21 23.08 -12.59 0.57
N LYS A 22 23.23 -11.27 0.38
CA LYS A 22 22.04 -10.40 0.41
C LYS A 22 21.05 -11.01 -0.60
N ALA A 23 19.80 -11.20 -0.21
CA ALA A 23 18.76 -11.66 -1.13
C ALA A 23 18.82 -10.83 -2.42
N ALA A 24 18.83 -11.49 -3.58
CA ALA A 24 18.89 -10.80 -4.85
C ALA A 24 17.66 -9.90 -4.99
N VAL A 25 17.85 -8.60 -5.16
CA VAL A 25 16.74 -7.67 -5.40
C VAL A 25 16.17 -7.96 -6.78
N ALA A 26 14.85 -8.06 -6.90
CA ALA A 26 14.18 -8.39 -8.15
C ALA A 26 14.05 -7.16 -9.05
N TYR A 27 14.17 -7.36 -10.37
CA TYR A 27 14.11 -6.29 -11.38
C TYR A 27 13.11 -6.65 -12.48
N GLU A 28 12.36 -5.65 -12.95
CA GLU A 28 11.48 -5.78 -14.10
C GLU A 28 11.35 -4.48 -14.89
N THR A 29 10.94 -4.61 -16.15
CA THR A 29 10.60 -3.49 -17.04
C THR A 29 9.11 -3.52 -17.31
N ALA A 30 8.44 -2.38 -17.11
CA ALA A 30 7.00 -2.26 -17.23
C ALA A 30 6.58 -0.83 -17.60
N LYS A 31 5.27 -0.53 -17.57
CA LYS A 31 4.78 0.84 -17.68
C LYS A 31 5.06 1.59 -16.36
N SER A 32 5.40 2.87 -16.43
CA SER A 32 5.58 3.70 -15.22
C SER A 32 4.32 3.73 -14.36
N PRO A 33 4.45 3.82 -13.02
CA PRO A 33 3.30 3.94 -12.13
C PRO A 33 2.43 5.17 -12.42
N GLU A 34 1.13 5.03 -12.16
CA GLU A 34 0.16 6.12 -12.23
C GLU A 34 -0.29 6.50 -10.82
N VAL A 35 -0.63 7.77 -10.62
CA VAL A 35 -1.10 8.33 -9.34
C VAL A 35 -2.35 9.14 -9.59
N TYR A 36 -3.33 8.97 -8.71
CA TYR A 36 -4.61 9.67 -8.72
C TYR A 36 -4.88 10.25 -7.33
N PHE A 37 -5.45 11.45 -7.25
CA PHE A 37 -5.88 12.12 -6.03
C PHE A 37 -7.36 12.47 -6.09
N CYS A 38 -8.20 11.79 -5.32
CA CYS A 38 -9.61 12.11 -5.24
C CYS A 38 -9.87 13.18 -4.16
N PRO A 39 -10.85 14.07 -4.35
CA PRO A 39 -11.84 14.09 -5.43
C PRO A 39 -11.41 14.89 -6.67
N GLY A 40 -10.15 15.34 -6.75
CA GLY A 40 -9.65 16.10 -7.91
C GLY A 40 -9.62 15.28 -9.20
N ASP A 41 -9.25 14.01 -9.07
CA ASP A 41 -9.35 12.96 -10.07
C ASP A 41 -10.60 12.09 -9.84
N ASP A 42 -10.87 11.19 -10.79
CA ASP A 42 -11.92 10.17 -10.68
C ASP A 42 -11.30 8.77 -10.50
N CYS A 43 -10.91 8.46 -9.27
CA CYS A 43 -10.24 7.21 -8.88
C CYS A 43 -11.15 6.00 -9.19
N GLY A 44 -12.46 6.15 -8.98
CA GLY A 44 -13.47 5.17 -9.33
C GLY A 44 -13.48 4.84 -10.82
N LYS A 45 -13.47 5.86 -11.70
CA LYS A 45 -13.35 5.61 -13.15
C LYS A 45 -12.02 4.99 -13.53
N ALA A 46 -10.92 5.38 -12.89
CA ALA A 46 -9.63 4.76 -13.12
C ALA A 46 -9.65 3.26 -12.75
N LEU A 47 -10.18 2.91 -11.57
CA LEU A 47 -10.36 1.54 -11.13
C LEU A 47 -11.29 0.74 -12.07
N GLU A 48 -12.42 1.32 -12.49
CA GLU A 48 -13.35 0.71 -13.45
C GLU A 48 -12.66 0.32 -14.77
N ARG A 49 -11.78 1.20 -15.30
CA ARG A 49 -11.02 0.94 -16.54
C ARG A 49 -10.12 -0.28 -16.39
N HIS A 50 -9.39 -0.39 -15.28
CA HIS A 50 -8.49 -1.50 -15.05
C HIS A 50 -9.23 -2.83 -14.86
N ILE A 51 -10.30 -2.83 -14.07
CA ILE A 51 -11.18 -4.02 -13.90
C ILE A 51 -11.72 -4.46 -15.27
N SER A 52 -12.18 -3.52 -16.09
CA SER A 52 -12.72 -3.82 -17.42
C SER A 52 -11.67 -4.38 -18.38
N SER A 53 -10.39 -4.00 -18.20
CA SER A 53 -9.28 -4.42 -19.05
C SER A 53 -8.71 -5.80 -18.72
N ALA A 54 -9.09 -6.40 -17.58
CA ALA A 54 -8.59 -7.70 -17.18
C ALA A 54 -8.91 -8.76 -18.25
N ASN A 55 -8.09 -9.79 -18.36
CA ASN A 55 -8.27 -10.88 -19.31
C ASN A 55 -8.70 -12.15 -18.60
N PHE A 56 -8.16 -12.41 -17.41
CA PHE A 56 -8.36 -13.66 -16.70
C PHE A 56 -8.68 -13.51 -15.21
N SER A 57 -8.17 -12.50 -14.50
CA SER A 57 -8.48 -12.35 -13.06
C SER A 57 -8.56 -10.91 -12.56
N VAL A 58 -9.43 -10.71 -11.57
CA VAL A 58 -9.54 -9.51 -10.74
C VAL A 58 -9.75 -9.94 -9.29
N HIS A 59 -8.71 -9.84 -8.47
CA HIS A 59 -8.78 -10.17 -7.06
C HIS A 59 -8.63 -8.90 -6.25
N CYS A 60 -9.58 -8.59 -5.36
CA CYS A 60 -9.57 -7.34 -4.61
C CYS A 60 -9.81 -7.56 -3.12
N ALA A 61 -9.01 -6.92 -2.28
CA ALA A 61 -9.26 -6.77 -0.85
C ALA A 61 -9.67 -5.31 -0.59
N LEU A 62 -10.96 -5.09 -0.32
CA LEU A 62 -11.57 -3.75 -0.21
C LEU A 62 -12.30 -3.62 1.12
N TYR A 63 -11.75 -2.81 2.02
CA TYR A 63 -12.35 -2.52 3.32
C TYR A 63 -13.79 -1.99 3.24
N ASP A 64 -14.07 -1.10 2.28
CA ASP A 64 -15.40 -0.52 2.05
C ASP A 64 -15.63 -0.32 0.55
N LEU A 65 -16.86 -0.52 0.09
CA LEU A 65 -17.28 -0.47 -1.31
C LEU A 65 -18.76 -0.12 -1.40
N ASP A 66 -19.08 1.06 -1.92
CA ASP A 66 -20.46 1.47 -2.25
C ASP A 66 -20.59 2.03 -3.67
N LEU A 67 -19.45 2.24 -4.36
CA LEU A 67 -19.43 2.98 -5.62
C LEU A 67 -20.02 2.12 -6.73
N LYS A 68 -21.24 2.47 -7.14
CA LYS A 68 -22.05 1.70 -8.11
C LYS A 68 -21.31 1.38 -9.42
N GLY A 69 -20.46 2.29 -9.89
CA GLY A 69 -19.67 2.09 -11.11
C GLY A 69 -18.68 0.93 -10.96
N VAL A 70 -17.96 0.88 -9.84
CA VAL A 70 -17.00 -0.19 -9.52
C VAL A 70 -17.72 -1.51 -9.28
N ILE A 71 -18.80 -1.51 -8.50
CA ILE A 71 -19.66 -2.70 -8.29
C ILE A 71 -20.16 -3.27 -9.63
N GLY A 72 -20.66 -2.40 -10.51
CA GLY A 72 -21.12 -2.78 -11.84
C GLY A 72 -20.01 -3.34 -12.72
N SER A 73 -18.80 -2.76 -12.66
CA SER A 73 -17.63 -3.23 -13.40
C SER A 73 -17.22 -4.64 -12.95
N LEU A 74 -17.13 -4.88 -11.65
CA LEU A 74 -16.83 -6.20 -11.07
C LEU A 74 -17.87 -7.25 -11.48
N ALA A 75 -19.16 -6.93 -11.34
CA ALA A 75 -20.26 -7.84 -11.70
C ALA A 75 -20.34 -8.11 -13.21
N LYS A 76 -19.97 -7.15 -14.05
CA LYS A 76 -19.83 -7.37 -15.50
C LYS A 76 -18.64 -8.27 -15.78
N LYS A 77 -17.50 -8.03 -15.11
CA LYS A 77 -16.25 -8.71 -15.39
C LYS A 77 -16.26 -10.18 -14.97
N SER A 78 -16.96 -10.51 -13.87
CA SER A 78 -17.13 -11.88 -13.35
C SER A 78 -17.80 -12.86 -14.33
N ARG A 79 -18.41 -12.36 -15.41
CA ARG A 79 -18.93 -13.19 -16.50
C ARG A 79 -17.86 -13.77 -17.42
N THR A 80 -16.64 -13.24 -17.37
CA THR A 80 -15.56 -13.53 -18.34
C THR A 80 -14.19 -13.75 -17.71
N ALA A 81 -14.03 -13.49 -16.41
CA ALA A 81 -12.78 -13.61 -15.67
C ALA A 81 -13.07 -14.09 -14.24
N ASP A 82 -12.06 -14.64 -13.56
CA ASP A 82 -12.14 -14.96 -12.14
C ASP A 82 -12.16 -13.66 -11.33
N VAL A 83 -13.28 -13.36 -10.69
CA VAL A 83 -13.43 -12.16 -9.87
C VAL A 83 -13.73 -12.59 -8.45
N LYS A 84 -12.84 -12.21 -7.52
CA LYS A 84 -12.95 -12.53 -6.10
C LYS A 84 -12.73 -11.30 -5.26
N LEU A 85 -13.50 -11.17 -4.18
CA LEU A 85 -13.42 -10.04 -3.27
C LEU A 85 -13.26 -10.52 -1.83
N VAL A 86 -12.35 -9.89 -1.09
CA VAL A 86 -12.31 -9.92 0.37
C VAL A 86 -12.83 -8.56 0.86
N MET A 87 -13.74 -8.57 1.83
CA MET A 87 -14.30 -7.36 2.44
C MET A 87 -14.42 -7.50 3.95
N ASP A 88 -14.38 -6.37 4.67
CA ASP A 88 -14.71 -6.34 6.09
C ASP A 88 -16.24 -6.43 6.26
N SER A 89 -16.71 -7.34 7.12
CA SER A 89 -18.15 -7.59 7.31
C SER A 89 -18.90 -6.35 7.82
N SER A 90 -18.22 -5.44 8.53
CA SER A 90 -18.84 -4.22 9.06
C SER A 90 -19.26 -3.23 7.98
N ASN A 91 -18.69 -3.34 6.77
CA ASN A 91 -19.02 -2.50 5.60
C ASN A 91 -19.69 -3.30 4.47
N TYR A 92 -20.17 -4.51 4.75
CA TYR A 92 -20.85 -5.34 3.75
C TYR A 92 -22.36 -5.45 4.03
N GLU A 93 -23.14 -4.82 3.14
CA GLU A 93 -24.60 -4.83 3.15
C GLU A 93 -25.19 -5.76 2.07
N GLY A 94 -24.35 -6.60 1.43
CA GLY A 94 -24.77 -7.44 0.31
C GLY A 94 -24.73 -6.74 -1.05
N GLN A 95 -23.98 -5.64 -1.16
CA GLN A 95 -23.86 -4.80 -2.36
C GLN A 95 -23.13 -5.46 -3.54
N VAL A 96 -22.28 -6.46 -3.26
CA VAL A 96 -21.68 -7.35 -4.27
C VAL A 96 -22.24 -8.75 -4.12
N LYS A 97 -22.46 -9.47 -5.23
CA LYS A 97 -22.90 -10.87 -5.21
C LYS A 97 -21.81 -11.76 -5.83
N GLY A 98 -21.72 -13.02 -5.38
CA GLY A 98 -20.80 -14.01 -5.93
C GLY A 98 -19.67 -14.37 -4.97
N ASN A 99 -18.44 -14.44 -5.49
CA ASN A 99 -17.25 -14.87 -4.77
C ASN A 99 -16.74 -13.76 -3.83
N VAL A 100 -17.40 -13.60 -2.69
CA VAL A 100 -17.02 -12.65 -1.64
C VAL A 100 -16.68 -13.41 -0.36
N LYS A 101 -15.48 -13.16 0.17
CA LYS A 101 -15.02 -13.57 1.49
C LYS A 101 -15.17 -12.39 2.44
N LEU A 102 -15.72 -12.65 3.61
CA LEU A 102 -15.88 -11.62 4.65
C LEU A 102 -14.91 -11.90 5.80
N ASP A 103 -14.33 -10.83 6.33
CA ASP A 103 -13.71 -10.80 7.65
C ASP A 103 -14.77 -10.42 8.69
N ASP A 104 -15.08 -11.33 9.61
CA ASP A 104 -16.02 -11.16 10.71
C ASP A 104 -15.36 -11.10 12.09
N ASP A 105 -14.03 -10.98 12.13
CA ASP A 105 -13.29 -10.87 13.37
C ASP A 105 -13.26 -9.43 13.94
N ARG A 106 -12.48 -9.22 15.01
CA ARG A 106 -12.36 -7.91 15.69
C ARG A 106 -11.26 -7.03 15.10
N GLN A 107 -10.26 -7.63 14.48
CA GLN A 107 -9.36 -6.91 13.58
C GLN A 107 -10.14 -6.43 12.36
N LEU A 108 -9.56 -5.50 11.63
CA LEU A 108 -10.15 -5.04 10.38
C LEU A 108 -9.30 -5.59 9.24
N MET A 109 -9.92 -6.22 8.25
CA MET A 109 -9.35 -6.34 6.90
C MET A 109 -9.34 -4.94 6.27
N HIS A 110 -8.32 -4.14 6.61
CA HIS A 110 -8.27 -2.73 6.26
C HIS A 110 -7.46 -2.48 4.97
N ASN A 111 -7.23 -3.52 4.16
CA ASN A 111 -6.66 -3.38 2.84
C ASN A 111 -7.60 -2.62 1.87
N LYS A 112 -7.00 -1.98 0.84
CA LYS A 112 -7.70 -1.35 -0.30
C LYS A 112 -6.91 -1.58 -1.58
N PHE A 113 -6.82 -2.83 -2.01
CA PHE A 113 -6.09 -3.17 -3.22
C PHE A 113 -6.86 -4.07 -4.17
N CYS A 114 -6.45 -4.04 -5.44
CA CYS A 114 -6.82 -5.01 -6.45
C CYS A 114 -5.59 -5.49 -7.22
N VAL A 115 -5.52 -6.78 -7.49
CA VAL A 115 -4.59 -7.42 -8.41
C VAL A 115 -5.34 -7.76 -9.70
N ILE A 116 -4.86 -7.24 -10.83
CA ILE A 116 -5.40 -7.50 -12.15
C ILE A 116 -4.42 -8.36 -12.93
N ASP A 117 -4.89 -9.51 -13.41
CA ASP A 117 -4.14 -10.40 -14.29
C ASP A 117 -2.69 -10.72 -13.78
N ASN A 118 -2.48 -10.79 -12.46
CA ASN A 118 -1.16 -11.00 -11.84
C ASN A 118 -0.04 -10.08 -12.39
N GLY A 119 -0.39 -8.88 -12.86
CA GLY A 119 0.55 -7.97 -13.50
C GLY A 119 0.28 -6.48 -13.26
N VAL A 120 -0.85 -6.14 -12.66
CA VAL A 120 -1.16 -4.77 -12.23
C VAL A 120 -1.66 -4.80 -10.81
N VAL A 121 -1.08 -3.95 -9.96
CA VAL A 121 -1.55 -3.70 -8.59
C VAL A 121 -2.15 -2.31 -8.55
N ILE A 122 -3.33 -2.20 -7.97
CA ILE A 122 -3.97 -0.94 -7.64
C ILE A 122 -4.09 -0.90 -6.14
N THR A 123 -3.56 0.14 -5.49
CA THR A 123 -3.62 0.30 -4.02
C THR A 123 -3.62 1.78 -3.64
N GLY A 124 -3.72 2.09 -2.36
CA GLY A 124 -3.65 3.44 -1.81
C GLY A 124 -4.56 3.59 -0.60
N SER A 125 -4.99 4.82 -0.36
CA SER A 125 -5.93 5.12 0.73
C SER A 125 -7.40 5.15 0.31
N PHE A 126 -7.67 4.99 -0.99
CA PHE A 126 -9.00 5.04 -1.59
C PHE A 126 -9.81 3.77 -1.30
N ASN A 127 -10.91 3.91 -0.55
CA ASN A 127 -11.99 2.92 -0.61
C ASN A 127 -12.88 3.24 -1.81
N PRO A 128 -13.35 2.27 -2.61
CA PRO A 128 -14.27 2.55 -3.70
C PRO A 128 -15.70 2.91 -3.22
N THR A 129 -15.83 4.05 -2.57
CA THR A 129 -17.08 4.62 -2.06
C THR A 129 -17.36 5.96 -2.70
N SER A 130 -18.60 6.40 -2.64
CA SER A 130 -19.07 7.68 -3.17
C SER A 130 -18.42 8.84 -2.41
N ASN A 131 -18.20 8.69 -1.10
CA ASN A 131 -17.50 9.70 -0.32
C ASN A 131 -16.02 9.79 -0.68
N ASP A 132 -15.31 8.67 -0.78
CA ASP A 132 -13.90 8.70 -1.17
C ASP A 132 -13.73 9.19 -2.62
N ASN A 133 -14.67 8.90 -3.52
CA ASN A 133 -14.53 9.36 -4.91
C ASN A 133 -14.82 10.85 -5.09
N TYR A 134 -15.82 11.40 -4.37
CA TYR A 134 -16.34 12.73 -4.67
C TYR A 134 -16.12 13.78 -3.58
N ASN A 135 -15.74 13.37 -2.37
CA ASN A 135 -15.76 14.24 -1.20
C ASN A 135 -14.44 14.24 -0.37
N ASN A 136 -13.88 13.06 -0.09
CA ASN A 136 -12.71 12.93 0.77
C ASN A 136 -11.41 13.09 -0.02
N ASN A 137 -10.39 13.72 0.58
CA ASN A 137 -9.04 13.70 0.02
C ASN A 137 -8.40 12.32 0.22
N ASN A 138 -8.03 11.63 -0.84
CA ASN A 138 -7.37 10.31 -0.78
C ASN A 138 -6.56 10.05 -2.05
N ASN A 139 -5.74 9.00 -2.05
CA ASN A 139 -4.92 8.65 -3.20
C ASN A 139 -5.15 7.22 -3.66
N MET A 140 -4.81 6.99 -4.93
CA MET A 140 -4.73 5.66 -5.54
C MET A 140 -3.50 5.62 -6.46
N LEU A 141 -2.71 4.55 -6.35
CA LEU A 141 -1.64 4.22 -7.28
C LEU A 141 -2.02 3.02 -8.14
N VAL A 142 -1.54 3.02 -9.38
CA VAL A 142 -1.55 1.87 -10.27
C VAL A 142 -0.11 1.53 -10.63
N VAL A 143 0.34 0.35 -10.24
CA VAL A 143 1.71 -0.13 -10.48
C VAL A 143 1.65 -1.35 -11.40
N TYR A 144 2.36 -1.27 -12.52
CA TYR A 144 2.46 -2.35 -13.49
C TYR A 144 3.65 -3.21 -13.11
N SER A 145 3.40 -4.32 -12.44
CA SER A 145 4.45 -5.15 -11.88
C SER A 145 3.98 -6.57 -11.63
N ARG A 146 4.70 -7.55 -12.18
CA ARG A 146 4.40 -8.97 -11.91
C ARG A 146 4.98 -9.41 -10.57
N ILE A 147 6.11 -8.83 -10.18
CA ILE A 147 6.76 -9.13 -8.90
C ILE A 147 5.90 -8.56 -7.76
N LEU A 148 5.48 -7.30 -7.84
CA LEU A 148 4.59 -6.70 -6.85
C LEU A 148 3.23 -7.38 -6.84
N ALA A 149 2.66 -7.69 -8.02
CA ALA A 149 1.41 -8.44 -8.10
C ALA A 149 1.50 -9.80 -7.43
N LYS A 150 2.65 -10.49 -7.50
CA LYS A 150 2.87 -11.75 -6.77
C LYS A 150 2.80 -11.54 -5.25
N ASN A 151 3.38 -10.47 -4.71
CA ASN A 151 3.31 -10.19 -3.28
C ASN A 151 1.86 -9.94 -2.84
N TYR A 152 1.13 -9.07 -3.55
CA TYR A 152 -0.27 -8.76 -3.24
C TYR A 152 -1.23 -9.93 -3.48
N GLU A 153 -0.94 -10.80 -4.44
CA GLU A 153 -1.69 -12.03 -4.65
C GLU A 153 -1.46 -13.04 -3.52
N GLY A 154 -0.24 -13.09 -2.98
CA GLY A 154 0.08 -13.87 -1.77
C GLY A 154 -0.77 -13.43 -0.59
N GLU A 155 -0.74 -12.13 -0.27
CA GLU A 155 -1.61 -11.52 0.75
C GLU A 155 -3.10 -11.81 0.49
N PHE A 156 -3.56 -11.62 -0.75
CA PHE A 156 -4.94 -11.90 -1.12
C PHE A 156 -5.33 -13.35 -0.83
N GLU A 157 -4.48 -14.32 -1.17
CA GLU A 157 -4.74 -15.73 -0.92
C GLU A 157 -4.75 -16.07 0.58
N GLU A 158 -3.95 -15.41 1.41
CA GLU A 158 -4.02 -15.54 2.87
C GLU A 158 -5.40 -15.10 3.39
N LEU A 159 -5.83 -13.90 3.01
CA LEU A 159 -7.13 -13.34 3.36
C LEU A 159 -8.30 -14.19 2.82
N TRP A 160 -8.20 -14.65 1.57
CA TRP A 160 -9.19 -15.49 0.92
C TRP A 160 -9.38 -16.83 1.65
N ASN A 161 -8.29 -17.41 2.13
CA ASN A 161 -8.30 -18.61 2.96
C ASN A 161 -8.73 -18.36 4.42
N GLY A 162 -9.01 -17.11 4.80
CA GLY A 162 -9.49 -16.72 6.13
C GLY A 162 -8.39 -16.56 7.17
N ASN A 163 -7.16 -16.30 6.74
CA ASN A 163 -6.10 -15.86 7.63
C ASN A 163 -6.10 -14.34 7.67
N PHE A 164 -6.74 -13.79 8.70
CA PHE A 164 -6.80 -12.35 8.97
C PHE A 164 -5.94 -12.02 10.19
N GLY A 165 -5.28 -10.86 10.17
CA GLY A 165 -4.38 -10.36 11.21
C GLY A 165 -3.16 -11.25 11.48
N LYS A 166 -2.81 -12.13 10.53
CA LYS A 166 -1.68 -13.07 10.60
C LYS A 166 -1.31 -13.51 9.19
N GLY A 167 -0.03 -13.77 8.97
CA GLY A 167 0.46 -14.15 7.64
C GLY A 167 1.92 -14.51 7.60
N GLY A 168 2.42 -14.73 6.38
CA GLY A 168 3.85 -14.77 6.09
C GLY A 168 4.41 -13.37 5.82
N ASN A 169 5.71 -13.18 6.06
CA ASN A 169 6.38 -11.94 5.64
C ASN A 169 6.39 -11.84 4.10
N THR A 170 6.42 -10.61 3.60
CA THR A 170 6.47 -10.34 2.15
C THR A 170 7.70 -11.01 1.49
N ASP A 171 7.48 -11.79 0.42
CA ASP A 171 8.53 -12.49 -0.34
C ASP A 171 9.59 -11.55 -0.92
N ASN A 172 9.15 -10.51 -1.63
CA ASN A 172 10.01 -9.54 -2.33
C ASN A 172 9.73 -8.13 -1.80
N PRO A 173 10.14 -7.79 -0.57
CA PRO A 173 9.79 -6.53 0.05
C PRO A 173 10.50 -5.34 -0.61
N ARG A 174 11.50 -5.60 -1.48
CA ARG A 174 12.19 -4.61 -2.31
C ARG A 174 12.32 -5.13 -3.74
N LEU A 175 11.97 -4.31 -4.70
CA LEU A 175 12.05 -4.60 -6.13
C LEU A 175 12.30 -3.32 -6.94
N TYR A 176 12.72 -3.47 -8.20
CA TYR A 176 12.90 -2.37 -9.13
C TYR A 176 11.98 -2.49 -10.34
N VAL A 177 11.29 -1.40 -10.68
CA VAL A 177 10.44 -1.29 -11.88
C VAL A 177 10.94 -0.12 -12.73
N ASN A 178 11.56 -0.39 -13.88
CA ASN A 178 12.23 0.63 -14.70
C ASN A 178 13.21 1.49 -13.88
N ASP A 179 14.03 0.86 -13.04
CA ASP A 179 15.00 1.50 -12.13
C ASP A 179 14.40 2.29 -10.96
N ILE A 180 13.07 2.32 -10.82
CA ILE A 180 12.39 2.85 -9.62
C ILE A 180 12.41 1.79 -8.53
N GLU A 181 13.03 2.07 -7.38
CA GLU A 181 12.93 1.20 -6.21
C GLU A 181 11.52 1.28 -5.62
N ILE A 182 10.90 0.13 -5.44
CA ILE A 182 9.62 -0.03 -4.77
C ILE A 182 9.84 -0.97 -3.58
N GLU A 183 9.35 -0.57 -2.41
CA GLU A 183 9.24 -1.44 -1.25
C GLU A 183 7.76 -1.74 -0.95
N ASN A 184 7.45 -2.96 -0.51
CA ASN A 184 6.10 -3.39 -0.18
C ASN A 184 6.11 -4.24 1.09
N TYR A 185 5.15 -3.95 1.98
CA TYR A 185 5.00 -4.58 3.27
C TYR A 185 3.51 -4.78 3.59
N PHE A 186 3.19 -5.88 4.27
CA PHE A 186 1.88 -6.17 4.84
C PHE A 186 1.97 -6.23 6.36
N CYS A 187 0.96 -5.67 7.02
CA CYS A 187 0.91 -5.57 8.47
C CYS A 187 -0.28 -6.36 9.01
N PRO A 188 -0.12 -7.00 10.19
CA PRO A 188 0.94 -6.78 11.20
C PRO A 188 2.29 -7.49 11.00
N GLU A 189 2.46 -8.33 9.98
CA GLU A 189 3.59 -9.26 9.81
C GLU A 189 4.93 -8.57 9.61
N ASP A 190 4.97 -7.51 8.80
CA ASP A 190 6.20 -6.88 8.34
C ASP A 190 6.62 -5.63 9.15
N ASN A 191 5.88 -5.27 10.22
CA ASN A 191 6.17 -4.10 11.08
C ASN A 191 6.34 -2.80 10.28
N CYS A 192 5.23 -2.34 9.69
CA CYS A 192 5.17 -1.16 8.83
C CYS A 192 5.56 0.11 9.58
N ALA A 193 5.26 0.22 10.88
CA ALA A 193 5.68 1.36 11.69
C ALA A 193 7.21 1.49 11.71
N SER A 194 7.94 0.38 11.92
CA SER A 194 9.41 0.38 11.86
C SER A 194 9.92 0.85 10.49
N ARG A 195 9.29 0.44 9.39
CA ARG A 195 9.68 0.90 8.05
C ARG A 195 9.47 2.40 7.86
N VAL A 196 8.35 2.94 8.36
CA VAL A 196 8.08 4.39 8.34
C VAL A 196 9.08 5.16 9.22
N ILE A 197 9.40 4.64 10.41
CA ILE A 197 10.41 5.22 11.30
C ILE A 197 11.77 5.28 10.62
N ASP A 198 12.21 4.20 9.97
CA ASP A 198 13.47 4.15 9.24
C ASP A 198 13.54 5.23 8.15
N LEU A 199 12.46 5.42 7.39
CA LEU A 199 12.39 6.50 6.39
C LEU A 199 12.56 7.88 7.03
N ILE A 200 11.83 8.14 8.12
CA ILE A 200 11.90 9.41 8.85
C ILE A 200 13.31 9.64 9.39
N GLU A 201 13.90 8.66 10.08
CA GLU A 201 15.23 8.77 10.68
C GLU A 201 16.33 8.97 9.62
N ASN A 202 16.17 8.39 8.43
CA ASN A 202 17.15 8.53 7.35
C ASN A 202 17.00 9.78 6.50
N ALA A 203 15.84 10.46 6.52
CA ALA A 203 15.59 11.69 5.76
C ALA A 203 16.71 12.75 5.95
N LYS A 204 17.04 13.53 4.94
CA LYS A 204 18.16 14.50 4.99
C LYS A 204 17.69 15.95 5.05
N SER A 205 16.51 16.23 4.52
CA SER A 205 16.07 17.57 4.17
C SER A 205 14.62 17.84 4.59
N SER A 206 13.69 16.93 4.31
CA SER A 206 12.27 17.12 4.64
C SER A 206 11.53 15.82 4.94
N VAL A 207 10.53 15.93 5.80
CA VAL A 207 9.51 14.90 6.03
C VAL A 207 8.15 15.58 6.07
N TYR A 208 7.35 15.36 5.04
CA TYR A 208 5.97 15.86 5.00
C TYR A 208 4.99 14.70 5.13
N PHE A 209 3.91 14.88 5.90
CA PHE A 209 2.94 13.80 6.09
C PHE A 209 1.50 14.28 6.04
N MET A 210 0.62 13.39 5.57
CA MET A 210 -0.83 13.55 5.58
C MET A 210 -1.41 12.31 6.23
N ALA A 211 -1.98 12.45 7.43
CA ALA A 211 -2.44 11.33 8.23
C ALA A 211 -3.91 11.46 8.61
N PHE A 212 -4.73 10.52 8.13
CA PHE A 212 -6.12 10.38 8.54
C PHE A 212 -6.22 10.09 10.04
N SER A 213 -5.64 8.98 10.51
CA SER A 213 -5.54 8.68 11.94
C SER A 213 -4.08 8.52 12.35
N PHE A 214 -3.65 9.24 13.40
CA PHE A 214 -2.26 9.18 13.87
C PHE A 214 -2.25 9.09 15.40
N THR A 215 -1.98 7.88 15.89
CA THR A 215 -1.92 7.56 17.32
C THR A 215 -0.62 6.85 17.73
N ASN A 216 0.21 6.41 16.77
CA ASN A 216 1.47 5.70 17.06
C ASN A 216 2.51 6.66 17.66
N GLU A 217 2.95 6.38 18.89
CA GLU A 217 3.89 7.24 19.61
C GLU A 217 5.33 7.16 19.07
N GLU A 218 5.75 6.00 18.54
CA GLU A 218 7.11 5.79 18.04
C GLU A 218 7.35 6.55 16.73
N ILE A 219 6.37 6.55 15.82
CA ILE A 219 6.41 7.39 14.61
C ILE A 219 6.42 8.88 15.00
N ALA A 220 5.63 9.28 16.00
CA ALA A 220 5.63 10.66 16.50
C ALA A 220 7.00 11.04 17.10
N ASP A 221 7.62 10.15 17.88
CA ASP A 221 8.97 10.34 18.43
C ASP A 221 10.02 10.56 17.34
N ALA A 222 9.97 9.76 16.27
CA ALA A 222 10.87 9.88 15.13
C ALA A 222 10.74 11.26 14.47
N LEU A 223 9.51 11.74 14.28
CA LEU A 223 9.24 13.08 13.72
C LEU A 223 9.75 14.21 14.65
N ILE A 224 9.51 14.11 15.96
CA ILE A 224 9.93 15.12 16.94
C ILE A 224 11.45 15.25 17.01
N LYS A 225 12.16 14.12 16.99
CA LYS A 225 13.63 14.09 17.04
C LYS A 225 14.28 14.51 15.73
N LYS A 226 13.49 14.68 14.66
CA LYS A 226 14.04 14.89 13.33
C LYS A 226 14.56 16.31 13.14
N ASN A 227 15.85 16.42 12.90
CA ASN A 227 16.49 17.67 12.50
C ASN A 227 16.38 17.91 10.98
N ALA A 228 15.15 18.09 10.49
CA ALA A 228 14.81 18.38 9.09
C ALA A 228 13.54 19.26 9.03
N ASP A 229 13.12 19.71 7.84
CA ASP A 229 11.83 20.39 7.69
C ASP A 229 10.69 19.38 7.80
N VAL A 230 10.04 19.33 8.98
CA VAL A 230 8.92 18.43 9.25
C VAL A 230 7.59 19.17 9.23
N ARG A 231 6.67 18.75 8.35
CA ARG A 231 5.32 19.34 8.23
C ARG A 231 4.23 18.28 8.14
N GLY A 232 3.09 18.54 8.78
CA GLY A 232 2.04 17.53 8.92
C GLY A 232 0.61 18.05 8.77
N ILE A 233 -0.20 17.33 8.01
CA ILE A 233 -1.65 17.58 7.91
C ILE A 233 -2.39 16.40 8.55
N PHE A 234 -3.27 16.71 9.49
CA PHE A 234 -4.14 15.73 10.13
C PHE A 234 -5.58 15.93 9.67
N ASP A 235 -6.33 14.83 9.61
CA ASP A 235 -7.79 14.93 9.47
C ASP A 235 -8.40 15.68 10.67
N ALA A 236 -9.26 16.66 10.40
CA ALA A 236 -9.81 17.56 11.41
C ALA A 236 -10.68 16.82 12.44
N GLN A 237 -11.40 15.78 12.01
CA GLN A 237 -12.25 14.98 12.89
C GLN A 237 -11.39 14.02 13.71
N GLN A 238 -10.52 13.23 13.06
CA GLN A 238 -9.69 12.23 13.74
C GLN A 238 -8.69 12.86 14.70
N SER A 239 -8.15 14.03 14.36
CA SER A 239 -7.22 14.77 15.23
C SER A 239 -7.83 15.24 16.54
N SER A 240 -9.16 15.22 16.67
CA SER A 240 -9.88 15.56 17.90
C SER A 240 -10.01 14.38 18.87
N SER A 241 -9.58 13.18 18.47
CA SER A 241 -9.45 12.03 19.37
C SER A 241 -8.45 12.31 20.50
N LYS A 242 -8.72 11.78 21.70
CA LYS A 242 -7.83 11.89 22.86
C LYS A 242 -6.45 11.22 22.67
N PHE A 243 -6.35 10.31 21.71
CA PHE A 243 -5.12 9.57 21.39
C PHE A 243 -4.36 10.17 20.20
N SER A 244 -4.89 11.25 19.59
CA SER A 244 -4.25 11.93 18.47
C SER A 244 -2.89 12.49 18.88
N GLN A 245 -1.88 12.27 18.03
CA GLN A 245 -0.54 12.82 18.23
C GLN A 245 -0.43 14.31 17.86
N LEU A 246 -1.47 14.94 17.27
CA LEU A 246 -1.39 16.33 16.78
C LEU A 246 -0.92 17.30 17.87
N LYS A 247 -1.57 17.28 19.04
CA LYS A 247 -1.25 18.22 20.13
C LYS A 247 0.20 18.05 20.60
N ARG A 248 0.62 16.79 20.78
CA ARG A 248 1.98 16.44 21.21
C ARG A 248 3.03 16.93 20.21
N LEU A 249 2.82 16.69 18.92
CA LEU A 249 3.70 17.15 17.85
C LEU A 249 3.83 18.68 17.86
N GLN A 250 2.71 19.40 17.97
CA GLN A 250 2.71 20.87 18.03
C GLN A 250 3.46 21.42 19.26
N GLU A 251 3.20 20.85 20.44
CA GLU A 251 3.85 21.25 21.70
C GLU A 251 5.36 21.00 21.70
N LEU A 252 5.84 20.03 20.91
CA LEU A 252 7.24 19.68 20.74
C LEU A 252 7.87 20.28 19.47
N GLY A 253 7.20 21.25 18.83
CA GLY A 253 7.78 22.10 17.79
C GLY A 253 7.65 21.58 16.36
N VAL A 254 6.93 20.47 16.12
CA VAL A 254 6.62 20.02 14.76
C VAL A 254 5.51 20.88 14.17
N ASN A 255 5.71 21.35 12.93
CA ASN A 255 4.72 22.17 12.22
C ASN A 255 3.60 21.27 11.69
N ALA A 256 2.60 21.01 12.52
CA ALA A 256 1.44 20.21 12.13
C ALA A 256 0.14 21.00 12.29
N LYS A 257 -0.82 20.79 11.38
CA LYS A 257 -2.15 21.42 11.41
C LYS A 257 -3.26 20.44 11.03
N LYS A 258 -4.48 20.85 11.32
CA LYS A 258 -5.69 20.17 10.82
C LYS A 258 -5.94 20.59 9.37
N ASP A 259 -6.50 19.69 8.58
CA ASP A 259 -7.02 20.02 7.26
C ASP A 259 -8.30 20.88 7.37
N SER A 260 -8.78 21.36 6.22
CA SER A 260 -9.99 22.20 6.11
C SER A 260 -11.11 21.57 5.29
N ASN A 261 -11.00 20.29 4.90
CA ASN A 261 -12.06 19.58 4.22
C ASN A 261 -13.21 19.36 5.20
N LYS A 262 -14.43 19.69 4.78
CA LYS A 262 -15.66 19.45 5.57
C LYS A 262 -16.02 17.97 5.68
N TYR A 263 -15.41 17.12 4.84
CA TYR A 263 -15.51 15.67 4.87
C TYR A 263 -14.28 15.07 5.56
N LYS A 264 -13.51 14.21 4.90
CA LYS A 264 -12.29 13.62 5.46
C LYS A 264 -11.05 13.94 4.63
N MET A 265 -9.93 14.16 5.30
CA MET A 265 -8.60 14.02 4.71
C MET A 265 -8.13 12.58 4.98
N HIS A 266 -8.43 11.68 4.04
CA HIS A 266 -8.27 10.24 4.19
C HIS A 266 -6.92 9.70 3.70
N HIS A 267 -5.93 10.57 3.45
CA HIS A 267 -4.57 10.14 3.13
C HIS A 267 -3.89 9.44 4.31
N LYS A 268 -3.00 8.50 3.98
CA LYS A 268 -1.94 8.03 4.87
C LYS A 268 -0.64 8.07 4.07
N VAL A 269 0.06 9.18 4.17
CA VAL A 269 1.18 9.52 3.30
C VAL A 269 2.33 10.07 4.12
N PHE A 270 3.53 9.60 3.83
CA PHE A 270 4.78 10.26 4.18
C PHE A 270 5.56 10.56 2.89
N ILE A 271 6.07 11.78 2.76
CA ILE A 271 6.90 12.25 1.65
C ILE A 271 8.26 12.60 2.25
N ILE A 272 9.31 11.95 1.77
CA ILE A 272 10.65 12.05 2.31
C ILE A 272 11.55 12.69 1.25
N ASP A 273 12.25 13.75 1.64
CA ASP A 273 13.27 14.42 0.81
C ASP A 273 12.82 14.81 -0.60
N ASN A 274 11.50 15.00 -0.81
CA ASN A 274 10.88 15.28 -2.10
C ASN A 274 11.18 14.21 -3.19
N GLU A 275 11.48 12.99 -2.76
CA GLU A 275 11.93 11.90 -3.64
C GLU A 275 11.21 10.57 -3.34
N THR A 276 10.94 10.27 -2.08
CA THR A 276 10.30 9.01 -1.68
C THR A 276 8.90 9.26 -1.14
N VAL A 277 7.94 8.42 -1.50
CA VAL A 277 6.58 8.43 -0.94
C VAL A 277 6.27 7.08 -0.32
N ALA A 278 5.81 7.08 0.93
CA ALA A 278 5.20 5.92 1.56
C ALA A 278 3.69 6.14 1.69
N THR A 279 2.88 5.21 1.17
CA THR A 279 1.42 5.25 1.28
C THR A 279 0.81 3.85 1.20
N GLY A 280 -0.52 3.75 1.20
CA GLY A 280 -1.26 2.50 1.26
C GLY A 280 -2.47 2.67 2.18
N SER A 281 -2.91 1.57 2.78
CA SER A 281 -4.01 1.59 3.73
C SER A 281 -3.57 1.94 5.16
N PHE A 282 -2.29 1.72 5.46
CA PHE A 282 -1.68 1.85 6.79
C PHE A 282 -1.81 3.27 7.37
N ASN A 283 -2.59 3.41 8.44
CA ASN A 283 -2.58 4.62 9.27
C ASN A 283 -1.40 4.55 10.26
N PRO A 284 -0.70 5.66 10.58
CA PRO A 284 0.32 5.71 11.64
C PRO A 284 -0.32 5.56 13.04
N SER A 285 -0.87 4.38 13.32
CA SER A 285 -1.67 4.04 14.49
C SER A 285 -1.24 2.69 15.04
N LEU A 286 -1.40 2.49 16.35
CA LEU A 286 -1.00 1.23 16.97
C LEU A 286 -1.78 0.02 16.41
N SER A 287 -3.08 0.18 16.14
CA SER A 287 -3.90 -0.92 15.60
C SER A 287 -3.55 -1.31 14.17
N ALA A 288 -3.13 -0.36 13.34
CA ALA A 288 -2.71 -0.66 11.96
C ALA A 288 -1.40 -1.45 11.92
N ASP A 289 -0.56 -1.32 12.95
CA ASP A 289 0.74 -1.99 13.00
C ASP A 289 0.70 -3.35 13.70
N THR A 290 -0.26 -3.55 14.62
CA THR A 290 -0.25 -4.71 15.52
C THR A 290 -1.48 -5.63 15.40
N ARG A 291 -2.48 -5.24 14.60
CA ARG A 291 -3.76 -5.96 14.59
C ARG A 291 -4.46 -6.03 13.24
N ASN A 292 -4.64 -4.89 12.56
CA ASN A 292 -5.42 -4.83 11.32
C ASN A 292 -4.59 -5.31 10.14
N ASP A 293 -5.23 -5.92 9.14
CA ASP A 293 -4.60 -6.22 7.85
C ASP A 293 -4.45 -4.91 7.07
N GLU A 294 -3.20 -4.52 6.81
CA GLU A 294 -2.87 -3.26 6.16
C GLU A 294 -1.74 -3.49 5.14
N ASN A 295 -1.61 -2.61 4.15
CA ASN A 295 -0.45 -2.58 3.28
C ASN A 295 0.25 -1.21 3.30
N LEU A 296 1.56 -1.26 3.14
CA LEU A 296 2.44 -0.12 2.95
C LEU A 296 3.23 -0.32 1.64
N LEU A 297 3.15 0.67 0.76
CA LEU A 297 3.90 0.77 -0.48
C LEU A 297 4.81 2.00 -0.39
N ILE A 298 6.11 1.80 -0.60
CA ILE A 298 7.11 2.86 -0.64
C ILE A 298 7.64 2.94 -2.07
N VAL A 299 7.60 4.13 -2.66
CA VAL A 299 8.06 4.39 -4.02
C VAL A 299 9.15 5.45 -3.98
N HIS A 300 10.37 5.07 -4.36
CA HIS A 300 11.53 5.96 -4.46
C HIS A 300 11.61 6.52 -5.88
N ASP A 301 10.73 7.48 -6.17
CA ASP A 301 10.68 8.15 -7.46
C ASP A 301 10.28 9.62 -7.28
N LYS A 302 11.19 10.51 -7.69
CA LYS A 302 10.99 11.94 -7.60
C LYS A 302 9.74 12.44 -8.30
N LYS A 303 9.36 11.86 -9.45
CA LYS A 303 8.19 12.32 -10.21
C LYS A 303 6.89 11.94 -9.49
N ILE A 304 6.84 10.77 -8.85
CA ILE A 304 5.75 10.36 -7.97
C ILE A 304 5.72 11.28 -6.74
N ALA A 305 6.85 11.54 -6.09
CA ALA A 305 6.93 12.46 -4.96
C ALA A 305 6.44 13.87 -5.31
N ASP A 306 6.81 14.40 -6.48
CA ASP A 306 6.33 15.71 -6.96
C ASP A 306 4.80 15.76 -7.16
N ASN A 307 4.15 14.63 -7.46
CA ASN A 307 2.69 14.56 -7.50
C ASN A 307 2.08 14.67 -6.09
N PHE A 308 2.62 13.93 -5.12
CA PHE A 308 2.17 13.96 -3.73
C PHE A 308 2.47 15.30 -3.04
N LEU A 309 3.59 15.95 -3.38
CA LEU A 309 3.91 17.30 -2.90
C LEU A 309 2.90 18.32 -3.38
N ARG A 310 2.44 18.24 -4.63
CA ARG A 310 1.39 19.15 -5.14
C ARG A 310 0.07 18.96 -4.41
N GLU A 311 -0.31 17.73 -4.08
CA GLU A 311 -1.48 17.46 -3.25
C GLU A 311 -1.28 18.01 -1.83
N PHE A 312 -0.13 17.73 -1.20
CA PHE A 312 0.22 18.27 0.12
C PHE A 312 0.13 19.80 0.13
N ASP A 313 0.76 20.48 -0.83
CA ASP A 313 0.76 21.94 -0.94
C ASP A 313 -0.64 22.52 -1.18
N SER A 314 -1.53 21.78 -1.84
CA SER A 314 -2.93 22.17 -2.01
C SER A 314 -3.67 22.19 -0.67
N LEU A 315 -3.48 21.13 0.13
CA LEU A 315 -4.08 20.99 1.46
C LEU A 315 -3.39 21.83 2.54
N TRP A 316 -2.12 22.20 2.32
CA TRP A 316 -1.32 22.99 3.24
C TRP A 316 -1.65 24.49 3.23
N ARG A 317 -2.41 24.97 2.26
CA ARG A 317 -2.81 26.38 2.16
C ARG A 317 -3.75 26.83 3.29
#